data_AF-A0A177LFF0-F1
#
_entry.id   AF-A0A177LFF0-F1
#
_cell.length_a   1.000
_cell.length_b   1.000
_cell.length_c   1.000
_cell.angle_alpha   90.00
_cell.angle_beta   90.00
_cell.angle_gamma   90.00
#
_symmetry.space_group_name_H-M   'P 1'
#
loop_
_entity.id
_entity.type
_entity.pdbx_description
1 polymer ?
#
loop_
_entity_poly.entity_id
_entity_poly.type
_entity_poly.pdbx_seq_one_letter_code
_entity_poly.pdbx_strand_id
1 'polypeptide(L)'
;MYKTRQVKFEDVPNMIESLKGVSGLYIFHTKRHLWYIGKAECFRNRFINGYLKGRDAKQHVSDGILQRIELGLDLSVIFVLIPKELIESEEKRIIHKACPWLNQEHNPRVSIRGIQRHIGQIVEDSQSEWSYERMRKHLFYYYSGQIATKRIEEALANKNSNLSRYCGTVPSQGILKPKKNSA
;
A
#
# COMPACT_ATOMS: atom_id res chain seq x y z
N MET A 1 -2.31 -8.78 -16.96
CA MET A 1 -2.11 -9.36 -15.61
C MET A 1 -0.63 -9.70 -15.46
N TYR A 2 0.04 -9.21 -14.42
CA TYR A 2 1.48 -9.45 -14.22
C TYR A 2 1.75 -10.91 -13.82
N LYS A 3 2.89 -11.45 -14.23
CA LYS A 3 3.33 -12.79 -13.80
C LYS A 3 3.69 -12.74 -12.32
N THR A 4 3.27 -13.76 -11.57
CA THR A 4 3.55 -13.88 -10.14
C THR A 4 4.22 -15.21 -9.82
N ARG A 5 5.04 -15.23 -8.77
CA ARG A 5 5.63 -16.44 -8.20
C ARG A 5 5.60 -16.34 -6.69
N GLN A 6 4.86 -17.22 -6.04
CA GLN A 6 4.80 -17.32 -4.58
C GLN A 6 5.72 -18.45 -4.10
N VAL A 7 6.49 -18.18 -3.05
CA VAL A 7 7.35 -19.16 -2.37
C VAL A 7 7.34 -18.90 -0.87
N LYS A 8 7.70 -19.90 -0.07
CA LYS A 8 8.06 -19.62 1.32
C LYS A 8 9.39 -18.87 1.36
N PHE A 9 9.58 -18.06 2.40
CA PHE A 9 10.82 -17.30 2.57
C PHE A 9 12.05 -18.22 2.71
N GLU A 10 11.90 -19.34 3.44
CA GLU A 10 12.94 -20.35 3.63
C GLU A 10 13.44 -20.99 2.31
N ASP A 11 12.60 -20.99 1.28
CA ASP A 11 12.93 -21.54 -0.05
C ASP A 11 13.55 -20.50 -1.00
N VAL A 12 13.57 -19.22 -0.62
CA VAL A 12 14.14 -18.15 -1.46
C VAL A 12 15.62 -18.39 -1.82
N PRO A 13 16.50 -18.88 -0.91
CA PRO A 13 17.88 -19.24 -1.26
C PRO A 13 17.98 -20.23 -2.42
N ASN A 14 17.11 -21.25 -2.48
CA ASN A 14 17.15 -22.31 -3.48
C ASN A 14 16.83 -21.83 -4.90
N MET A 15 16.17 -20.67 -5.01
CA MET A 15 15.72 -20.10 -6.28
C MET A 15 16.39 -18.76 -6.60
N ILE A 16 17.31 -18.30 -5.76
CA ILE A 16 17.80 -16.91 -5.77
C ILE A 16 18.47 -16.52 -7.09
N GLU A 17 19.12 -17.47 -7.76
CA GLU A 17 19.74 -17.26 -9.07
C GLU A 17 18.70 -17.04 -10.18
N SER A 18 17.53 -17.68 -10.10
CA SER A 18 16.42 -17.45 -11.05
C SER A 18 15.80 -16.05 -10.93
N LEU A 19 16.14 -15.31 -9.88
CA LEU A 19 15.68 -13.94 -9.63
C LEU A 19 16.70 -12.88 -10.11
N LYS A 20 17.79 -13.29 -10.76
CA LYS A 20 18.82 -12.40 -11.29
C LYS A 20 18.28 -11.56 -12.45
N GLY A 21 18.42 -10.24 -12.36
CA GLY A 21 17.95 -9.30 -13.39
C GLY A 21 16.42 -9.13 -13.45
N VAL A 22 15.67 -9.82 -12.59
CA VAL A 22 14.21 -9.73 -12.54
C VAL A 22 13.80 -8.58 -11.64
N SER A 23 12.98 -7.67 -12.16
CA SER A 23 12.46 -6.51 -11.44
C SER A 23 10.98 -6.65 -11.09
N GLY A 24 10.54 -5.92 -10.07
CA GLY A 24 9.14 -5.77 -9.76
C GLY A 24 8.88 -5.52 -8.27
N LEU A 25 7.74 -6.05 -7.80
CA LEU A 25 7.34 -5.98 -6.40
C LEU A 25 7.51 -7.33 -5.71
N TYR A 26 7.88 -7.30 -4.44
CA TYR A 26 7.85 -8.45 -3.56
C TYR A 26 6.87 -8.19 -2.43
N ILE A 27 6.09 -9.20 -2.08
CA ILE A 27 5.01 -9.09 -1.11
C ILE A 27 5.23 -10.13 -0.03
N PHE A 28 5.55 -9.68 1.19
CA PHE A 28 5.64 -10.54 2.36
C PHE A 28 4.26 -10.73 2.98
N HIS A 29 3.88 -11.99 3.20
CA HIS A 29 2.60 -12.32 3.79
C HIS A 29 2.66 -13.65 4.56
N THR A 30 1.68 -13.88 5.41
CA THR A 30 1.29 -15.22 5.89
C THR A 30 -0.08 -15.56 5.31
N LYS A 31 -0.63 -16.75 5.58
CA LYS A 31 -1.88 -17.25 4.98
C LYS A 31 -3.04 -16.25 4.92
N ARG A 32 -3.20 -15.39 5.91
CA ARG A 32 -4.32 -14.42 5.98
C ARG A 32 -3.86 -12.98 6.18
N HIS A 33 -2.56 -12.72 6.11
CA HIS A 33 -2.04 -11.44 6.58
C HIS A 33 -0.94 -10.91 5.66
N LEU A 34 -1.22 -9.75 5.09
CA LEU A 34 -0.28 -9.00 4.27
C LEU A 34 0.60 -8.11 5.17
N TRP A 35 1.88 -8.43 5.26
CA TRP A 35 2.80 -7.73 6.15
C TRP A 35 3.44 -6.53 5.46
N TYR A 36 4.00 -6.72 4.28
CA TYR A 36 4.82 -5.70 3.64
C TYR A 36 4.83 -5.87 2.13
N ILE A 37 4.84 -4.75 1.42
CA ILE A 37 5.09 -4.69 -0.02
C ILE A 37 6.34 -3.85 -0.22
N GLY A 38 7.29 -4.34 -1.02
CA GLY A 38 8.43 -3.54 -1.43
C GLY A 38 8.75 -3.74 -2.90
N LYS A 39 9.58 -2.85 -3.42
CA LYS A 39 10.09 -2.89 -4.78
C LYS A 39 11.56 -3.29 -4.90
N ALA A 40 11.90 -3.88 -6.03
CA ALA A 40 13.28 -4.13 -6.42
C ALA A 40 13.47 -3.99 -7.94
N GLU A 41 14.53 -3.30 -8.35
CA GLU A 41 15.01 -3.33 -9.75
C GLU A 41 15.70 -4.66 -10.09
N CYS A 42 16.11 -5.41 -9.06
CA CYS A 42 16.64 -6.76 -9.16
C CYS A 42 16.34 -7.50 -7.86
N PHE A 43 15.42 -8.47 -7.90
CA PHE A 43 15.01 -9.26 -6.73
C PHE A 43 16.20 -9.97 -6.09
N ARG A 44 17.07 -10.62 -6.89
CA ARG A 44 18.28 -11.28 -6.38
C ARG A 44 19.10 -10.36 -5.49
N ASN A 45 19.41 -9.15 -5.97
CA ASN A 45 20.23 -8.19 -5.22
C ASN A 45 19.53 -7.71 -3.95
N ARG A 46 18.21 -7.44 -4.02
CA ARG A 46 17.42 -7.02 -2.87
C ARG A 46 17.41 -8.07 -1.75
N PHE A 47 17.32 -9.35 -2.11
CA PHE A 47 17.24 -10.43 -1.14
C PHE A 47 18.62 -10.84 -0.60
N ILE A 48 19.62 -11.01 -1.48
CA ILE A 48 21.00 -11.36 -1.05
C ILE A 48 21.62 -10.25 -0.20
N ASN A 49 21.42 -8.98 -0.53
CA ASN A 49 22.01 -7.88 0.25
C ASN A 49 21.10 -7.34 1.35
N GLY A 50 19.88 -7.87 1.44
CA GLY A 50 18.86 -7.49 2.40
C GLY A 50 18.42 -8.69 3.21
N TYR A 51 17.21 -9.18 2.95
CA TYR A 51 16.51 -10.12 3.82
C TYR A 51 17.25 -11.44 4.13
N LEU A 52 18.13 -11.93 3.24
CA LEU A 52 18.91 -13.15 3.49
C LEU A 52 20.14 -12.93 4.38
N LYS A 53 20.54 -11.68 4.61
CA LYS A 53 21.64 -11.33 5.54
C LYS A 53 21.17 -11.07 6.97
N GLY A 54 19.86 -11.08 7.23
CA GLY A 54 19.33 -10.74 8.54
C GLY A 54 19.80 -9.36 9.01
N ARG A 55 20.38 -9.28 10.20
CA ARG A 55 20.89 -8.03 10.81
C ARG A 55 22.10 -7.43 10.08
N ASP A 56 22.82 -8.22 9.29
CA ASP A 56 23.98 -7.74 8.52
C ASP A 56 23.59 -7.11 7.17
N ALA A 57 22.28 -6.93 6.93
CA ALA A 57 21.76 -6.26 5.75
C ALA A 57 22.30 -4.82 5.65
N LYS A 58 23.00 -4.52 4.55
CA LYS A 58 23.51 -3.16 4.25
C LYS A 58 22.49 -2.28 3.50
N GLN A 59 21.40 -2.87 3.04
CA GLN A 59 20.34 -2.16 2.33
C GLN A 59 19.18 -1.86 3.27
N HIS A 60 18.49 -0.73 3.01
CA HIS A 60 17.23 -0.43 3.68
C HIS A 60 16.19 -1.53 3.39
N VAL A 61 15.82 -2.27 4.43
CA VAL A 61 14.82 -3.34 4.46
C VAL A 61 13.82 -3.07 5.59
N SER A 62 12.67 -3.75 5.59
CA SER A 62 11.71 -3.60 6.68
C SER A 62 12.19 -4.34 7.94
N ASP A 63 12.52 -3.60 8.99
CA ASP A 63 12.91 -4.16 10.30
C ASP A 63 11.85 -5.12 10.85
N GLY A 64 10.57 -4.78 10.67
CA GLY A 64 9.45 -5.63 11.07
C GLY A 64 9.41 -6.97 10.33
N ILE A 65 9.91 -7.03 9.09
CA ILE A 65 10.05 -8.29 8.36
C ILE A 65 11.29 -9.05 8.84
N LEU A 66 12.44 -8.38 9.03
CA LEU A 66 13.64 -9.00 9.58
C LEU A 66 13.36 -9.69 10.92
N GLN A 67 12.70 -8.99 11.85
CA GLN A 67 12.32 -9.56 13.14
C GLN A 67 11.46 -10.82 12.98
N ARG A 68 10.52 -10.85 12.03
CA ARG A 68 9.65 -12.02 11.78
C ARG A 68 10.42 -13.19 11.18
N ILE A 69 11.41 -12.92 10.34
CA ILE A 69 12.33 -13.93 9.81
C ILE A 69 13.16 -14.52 10.95
N GLU A 70 13.73 -13.68 11.82
CA GLU A 70 14.52 -14.11 12.99
C GLU A 70 13.72 -14.97 13.96
N LEU A 71 12.43 -14.63 14.14
CA LEU A 71 11.50 -15.40 14.97
C LEU A 71 11.04 -16.72 14.31
N GLY A 72 11.50 -17.04 13.09
CA GLY A 72 11.13 -18.28 12.39
C GLY A 72 9.66 -18.35 12.00
N LEU A 73 8.99 -17.21 11.79
CA LEU A 73 7.59 -17.22 11.36
C LEU A 73 7.46 -17.80 9.93
N ASP A 74 6.36 -18.51 9.67
CA ASP A 74 6.01 -19.11 8.37
C ASP A 74 5.64 -18.03 7.33
N LEU A 75 6.63 -17.23 6.94
CA LEU A 75 6.51 -16.16 5.97
C LEU A 75 6.60 -16.71 4.54
N SER A 76 5.72 -16.18 3.69
CA SER A 76 5.78 -16.36 2.24
C SER A 76 6.08 -15.03 1.55
N VAL A 77 6.68 -15.13 0.38
CA VAL A 77 6.98 -14.01 -0.51
C VAL A 77 6.34 -14.26 -1.86
N ILE A 78 5.57 -13.28 -2.36
CA ILE A 78 5.10 -13.25 -3.74
C ILE A 78 5.97 -12.26 -4.51
N PHE A 79 6.65 -12.74 -5.54
CA PHE A 79 7.31 -11.91 -6.54
C PHE A 79 6.32 -11.59 -7.65
N VAL A 80 6.07 -10.31 -7.89
CA VAL A 80 5.23 -9.81 -8.98
C VAL A 80 6.16 -9.11 -9.97
N LEU A 81 6.26 -9.67 -11.17
CA LEU A 81 7.17 -9.16 -12.19
C LEU A 81 6.58 -7.91 -12.83
N ILE A 82 7.24 -6.77 -12.65
CA ILE A 82 6.81 -5.46 -13.16
C ILE A 82 7.98 -4.78 -13.88
N PRO A 83 7.76 -4.22 -15.08
CA PRO A 83 8.76 -3.40 -15.78
C PRO A 83 9.25 -2.24 -14.90
N LYS A 84 10.55 -1.94 -14.95
CA LYS A 84 11.21 -1.00 -14.02
C LYS A 84 10.52 0.36 -13.96
N GLU A 85 10.08 0.86 -15.11
CA GLU A 85 9.40 2.13 -15.30
C GLU A 85 8.02 2.21 -14.61
N LEU A 86 7.39 1.07 -14.31
CA LEU A 86 6.08 1.01 -13.64
C LEU A 86 6.16 0.64 -12.16
N ILE A 87 7.34 0.24 -11.66
CA ILE A 87 7.50 -0.28 -10.30
C ILE A 87 7.03 0.72 -9.24
N GLU A 88 7.43 1.98 -9.38
CA GLU A 88 7.14 3.03 -8.41
C GLU A 88 5.63 3.30 -8.28
N SER A 89 4.96 3.45 -9.42
CA SER A 89 3.53 3.75 -9.47
C SER A 89 2.71 2.56 -8.99
N GLU A 90 3.10 1.35 -9.37
CA GLU A 90 2.42 0.11 -8.96
C GLU A 90 2.62 -0.19 -7.47
N GLU A 91 3.81 0.04 -6.92
CA GLU A 91 4.06 -0.10 -5.47
C GLU A 91 3.11 0.78 -4.67
N LYS A 92 3.07 2.08 -5.01
CA LYS A 92 2.20 3.07 -4.35
C LYS A 92 0.74 2.67 -4.47
N ARG A 93 0.29 2.27 -5.66
CA ARG A 93 -1.10 1.86 -5.93
C ARG A 93 -1.49 0.64 -5.10
N ILE A 94 -0.63 -0.38 -5.03
CA ILE A 94 -0.94 -1.62 -4.30
C ILE A 94 -0.86 -1.41 -2.80
N ILE A 95 0.15 -0.70 -2.27
CA ILE A 95 0.22 -0.35 -0.83
C ILE A 95 -1.04 0.41 -0.42
N HIS A 96 -1.43 1.41 -1.22
CA HIS A 96 -2.60 2.22 -0.92
C HIS A 96 -3.88 1.38 -0.86
N LYS A 97 -4.07 0.44 -1.79
CA LYS A 97 -5.26 -0.42 -1.82
C LYS A 97 -5.23 -1.53 -0.76
N ALA A 98 -4.10 -2.20 -0.61
CA ALA A 98 -3.98 -3.43 0.16
C ALA A 98 -3.66 -3.19 1.65
N CYS A 99 -3.21 -1.99 2.01
CA CYS A 99 -2.96 -1.58 3.40
C CYS A 99 -2.09 -2.58 4.18
N PRO A 100 -0.88 -2.95 3.70
CA PRO A 100 0.04 -3.84 4.41
C PRO A 100 0.41 -3.28 5.79
N TRP A 101 0.73 -4.12 6.77
CA TRP A 101 0.93 -3.65 8.15
C TRP A 101 2.21 -2.85 8.40
N LEU A 102 3.26 -3.12 7.63
CA LEU A 102 4.61 -2.61 7.90
C LEU A 102 5.06 -1.52 6.93
N ASN A 103 4.27 -1.18 5.91
CA ASN A 103 4.56 0.00 5.08
C ASN A 103 4.10 1.25 5.81
N GLN A 104 5.00 2.22 5.98
CA GLN A 104 4.68 3.52 6.56
C GLN A 104 4.19 4.49 5.48
N GLU A 105 4.97 4.67 4.41
CA GLU A 105 4.57 5.60 3.36
C GLU A 105 3.41 5.06 2.53
N HIS A 106 2.56 5.99 2.07
CA HIS A 106 1.41 5.71 1.19
C HIS A 106 0.34 4.76 1.75
N ASN A 107 0.47 4.32 2.99
CA ASN A 107 -0.45 3.39 3.62
C ASN A 107 -1.59 4.15 4.33
N PRO A 108 -2.86 3.91 3.96
CA PRO A 108 -4.01 4.49 4.64
C PRO A 108 -4.07 4.19 6.14
N ARG A 109 -3.47 3.08 6.62
CA ARG A 109 -3.38 2.75 8.05
C ARG A 109 -2.63 3.80 8.86
N VAL A 110 -1.66 4.49 8.26
CA VAL A 110 -0.78 5.42 8.97
C VAL A 110 -0.85 6.85 8.43
N SER A 111 -1.39 7.06 7.23
CA SER A 111 -1.56 8.38 6.62
C SER A 111 -3.01 8.76 6.35
N ILE A 112 -3.58 9.67 7.16
CA ILE A 112 -4.90 10.28 6.90
C ILE A 112 -4.89 11.05 5.57
N ARG A 113 -3.77 11.71 5.24
CA ARG A 113 -3.64 12.49 4.01
C ARG A 113 -3.78 11.63 2.75
N GLY A 114 -3.29 10.38 2.79
CA GLY A 114 -3.48 9.42 1.71
C GLY A 114 -4.97 9.13 1.46
N ILE A 115 -5.73 8.90 2.54
CA ILE A 115 -7.19 8.71 2.47
C ILE A 115 -7.87 9.96 1.90
N GLN A 116 -7.51 11.16 2.36
CA GLN A 116 -8.10 12.42 1.89
C GLN A 116 -7.84 12.69 0.40
N ARG A 117 -6.64 12.37 -0.10
CA ARG A 117 -6.34 12.46 -1.53
C ARG A 117 -7.22 11.51 -2.34
N HIS A 118 -7.38 10.27 -1.87
CA HIS A 118 -8.22 9.28 -2.54
C HIS A 118 -9.70 9.68 -2.54
N ILE A 119 -10.22 10.23 -1.44
CA ILE A 119 -11.57 10.79 -1.39
C ILE A 119 -11.75 11.86 -2.48
N GLY A 120 -10.81 12.79 -2.56
CA GLY A 120 -10.86 13.85 -3.57
C GLY A 120 -10.85 13.30 -4.99
N GLN A 121 -10.03 12.29 -5.27
CA GLN A 121 -10.02 11.59 -6.56
C GLN A 121 -11.38 10.95 -6.88
N ILE A 122 -11.99 10.21 -5.95
CA ILE A 122 -13.32 9.61 -6.18
C ILE A 122 -14.36 10.69 -6.53
N VAL A 123 -14.39 11.77 -5.74
CA VAL A 123 -15.36 12.85 -5.94
C VAL A 123 -15.16 13.51 -7.30
N GLU A 124 -13.90 13.82 -7.65
CA GLU A 124 -13.55 14.43 -8.93
C GLU A 124 -13.82 13.49 -10.11
N ASP A 125 -13.38 12.23 -10.06
CA ASP A 125 -13.60 11.26 -11.15
C ASP A 125 -15.09 10.99 -11.38
N SER A 126 -15.91 11.03 -10.32
CA SER A 126 -17.36 10.85 -10.43
C SER A 126 -18.13 12.09 -10.89
N GLN A 127 -17.51 13.28 -10.82
CA GLN A 127 -18.16 14.58 -11.02
C GLN A 127 -19.52 14.70 -10.30
N SER A 128 -19.66 14.06 -9.13
CA SER A 128 -20.93 13.89 -8.42
C SER A 128 -20.78 14.21 -6.94
N GLU A 129 -21.91 14.54 -6.30
CA GLU A 129 -21.95 14.72 -4.85
C GLU A 129 -21.92 13.37 -4.11
N TRP A 130 -21.20 13.35 -3.00
CA TRP A 130 -21.09 12.19 -2.12
C TRP A 130 -21.45 12.57 -0.69
N SER A 131 -22.41 11.86 -0.09
CA SER A 131 -22.58 11.94 1.36
C SER A 131 -21.40 11.28 2.08
N TYR A 132 -21.08 11.75 3.27
CA TYR A 132 -20.02 11.19 4.12
C TYR A 132 -20.29 9.71 4.41
N GLU A 133 -21.56 9.33 4.61
CA GLU A 133 -21.94 7.93 4.82
C GLU A 133 -21.64 7.05 3.60
N ARG A 134 -22.02 7.50 2.39
CA ARG A 134 -21.73 6.79 1.14
C ARG A 134 -20.24 6.65 0.92
N MET A 135 -19.48 7.73 1.12
CA MET A 135 -18.02 7.71 0.99
C MET A 135 -17.37 6.77 2.00
N ARG A 136 -17.82 6.79 3.26
CA ARG A 136 -17.34 5.89 4.32
C ARG A 136 -17.55 4.42 3.95
N LYS A 137 -18.76 4.08 3.49
CA LYS A 137 -19.10 2.72 3.04
C LYS A 137 -18.23 2.31 1.85
N HIS A 138 -18.10 3.18 0.85
CA HIS A 138 -17.28 2.93 -0.33
C HIS A 138 -15.82 2.63 0.04
N LEU A 139 -15.20 3.48 0.86
CA LEU A 139 -13.81 3.31 1.29
C LEU A 139 -13.61 2.06 2.14
N PHE A 140 -14.54 1.74 3.04
CA PHE A 140 -14.48 0.51 3.83
C PHE A 140 -14.38 -0.73 2.93
N TYR A 141 -15.21 -0.81 1.88
CA TYR A 141 -15.14 -1.91 0.92
C TYR A 141 -13.91 -1.84 0.02
N TYR A 142 -13.52 -0.64 -0.44
CA TYR A 142 -12.32 -0.44 -1.26
C TYR A 142 -11.07 -1.00 -0.57
N TYR A 143 -10.90 -0.70 0.73
CA TYR A 143 -9.80 -1.22 1.55
C TYR A 143 -10.09 -2.60 2.16
N SER A 144 -11.18 -3.28 1.77
CA SER A 144 -11.55 -4.61 2.27
C SER A 144 -11.55 -4.71 3.80
N GLY A 145 -12.05 -3.67 4.48
CA GLY A 145 -12.11 -3.57 5.93
C GLY A 145 -10.76 -3.48 6.64
N GLN A 146 -9.65 -3.30 5.91
CA GLN A 146 -8.30 -3.28 6.51
C GLN A 146 -8.03 -2.01 7.33
N ILE A 147 -8.77 -0.93 7.12
CA ILE A 147 -8.62 0.29 7.91
C ILE A 147 -9.85 0.51 8.80
N ALA A 148 -9.61 0.99 10.02
CA ALA A 148 -10.69 1.25 10.97
C ALA A 148 -11.62 2.36 10.43
N THR A 149 -12.94 2.17 10.59
CA THR A 149 -13.95 3.14 10.18
C THR A 149 -13.73 4.53 10.78
N LYS A 150 -13.34 4.59 12.07
CA LYS A 150 -12.97 5.84 12.76
C LYS A 150 -11.90 6.64 11.99
N ARG A 151 -10.95 5.96 11.34
CA ARG A 151 -9.89 6.60 10.57
C ARG A 151 -10.40 7.22 9.27
N ILE A 152 -11.38 6.58 8.64
CA ILE A 152 -12.08 7.15 7.48
C ILE A 152 -12.87 8.39 7.91
N GLU A 153 -13.54 8.32 9.06
CA GLU A 153 -14.28 9.45 9.64
C GLU A 153 -13.35 10.62 9.99
N GLU A 154 -12.18 10.35 10.56
CA GLU A 154 -11.13 11.36 10.80
C GLU A 154 -10.68 12.04 9.49
N ALA A 155 -10.54 11.28 8.40
CA ALA A 155 -10.20 11.84 7.09
C ALA A 155 -11.31 12.77 6.55
N LEU A 156 -12.58 12.36 6.69
CA LEU A 156 -13.77 13.11 6.26
C LEU A 156 -14.03 14.36 7.11
N ALA A 157 -13.75 14.30 8.42
CA ALA A 157 -13.91 15.42 9.34
C ALA A 157 -13.01 16.61 8.97
N ASN A 158 -11.93 16.36 8.21
CA ASN A 158 -11.12 17.40 7.60
C ASN A 158 -10.59 18.47 8.59
N LYS A 159 -10.22 18.07 9.80
CA LYS A 159 -9.81 18.99 10.88
C LYS A 159 -8.66 19.95 10.49
N ASN A 160 -7.79 19.52 9.58
CA ASN A 160 -6.65 20.32 9.09
C ASN A 160 -6.88 20.92 7.69
N SER A 161 -8.12 20.94 7.20
CA SER A 161 -8.51 21.49 5.89
C SER A 161 -7.78 20.90 4.67
N ASN A 162 -7.13 19.74 4.83
CA ASN A 162 -6.39 19.06 3.77
C ASN A 162 -7.32 18.47 2.70
N LEU A 163 -8.48 17.93 3.09
CA LEU A 163 -9.46 17.38 2.15
C LEU A 163 -10.03 18.47 1.23
N SER A 164 -10.22 19.69 1.76
CA SER A 164 -10.68 20.85 0.98
C SER A 164 -9.70 21.28 -0.12
N ARG A 165 -8.45 20.76 -0.09
CA ARG A 165 -7.49 20.95 -1.20
C ARG A 165 -7.84 20.10 -2.41
N TYR A 166 -8.52 18.96 -2.21
CA TYR A 166 -8.81 17.98 -3.24
C TYR A 166 -10.27 18.01 -3.73
N CYS A 167 -11.23 18.30 -2.87
CA CYS A 167 -12.64 18.45 -3.26
C CYS A 167 -13.35 19.54 -2.42
N GLY A 168 -14.56 19.93 -2.82
CA GLY A 168 -15.43 20.75 -1.98
C GLY A 168 -15.98 19.94 -0.79
N THR A 169 -16.10 20.59 0.37
CA THR A 169 -16.61 19.99 1.60
C THR A 169 -17.72 20.88 2.16
N VAL A 170 -18.88 20.31 2.54
CA VAL A 170 -19.97 21.00 3.23
C VAL A 170 -20.23 20.27 4.57
N PRO A 171 -19.44 20.56 5.63
CA PRO A 171 -19.45 19.77 6.86
C PRO A 171 -20.80 19.74 7.57
N SER A 172 -21.54 20.85 7.57
CA SER A 172 -22.86 20.96 8.19
C SER A 172 -23.91 20.02 7.59
N GLN A 173 -23.71 19.60 6.34
CA GLN A 173 -24.59 18.66 5.63
C GLN A 173 -23.95 17.27 5.47
N GLY A 174 -22.67 17.10 5.84
CA GLY A 174 -21.94 15.86 5.61
C GLY A 174 -21.83 15.50 4.13
N ILE A 175 -21.55 16.49 3.26
CA ILE A 175 -21.47 16.32 1.80
C ILE A 175 -20.08 16.69 1.28
N LEU A 176 -19.61 15.93 0.29
CA LEU A 176 -18.47 16.22 -0.56
C LEU A 176 -18.96 16.50 -1.97
N LYS A 177 -18.30 17.42 -2.68
CA LYS A 177 -18.64 17.76 -4.06
C LYS A 177 -17.39 18.07 -4.90
N PRO A 178 -17.44 17.92 -6.23
CA PRO A 178 -16.33 18.30 -7.09
C PRO A 178 -15.96 19.76 -6.88
N LYS A 179 -14.70 20.11 -7.09
CA LYS A 179 -14.37 21.52 -7.17
C LYS A 179 -14.98 22.05 -8.46
N LYS A 180 -15.59 23.24 -8.41
CA LYS A 180 -15.85 23.96 -9.64
C LYS A 180 -14.49 24.19 -10.27
N ASN A 181 -14.22 23.56 -11.42
CA ASN A 181 -13.11 23.97 -12.25
C ASN A 181 -13.29 25.46 -12.47
N SER A 182 -12.35 26.27 -11.99
CA SER A 182 -12.20 27.63 -12.48
C SER A 182 -11.91 27.46 -13.96
N ALA A 183 -12.93 27.62 -14.80
CA ALA A 183 -12.77 27.80 -16.22
C ALA A 183 -11.92 29.06 -16.46
#